data_AF-A0A2V6Q923-F1
#
_entry.id   AF-A0A2V6Q923-F1
#
_cell.length_a   1.000
_cell.length_b   1.000
_cell.length_c   1.000
_cell.angle_alpha   90.00
_cell.angle_beta   90.00
_cell.angle_gamma   90.00
#
_symmetry.space_group_name_H-M   'P 1'
#
loop_
_entity.id
_entity.type
_entity.pdbx_description
1 polymer ?
#
loop_
_entity_poly.entity_id
_entity_poly.type
_entity_poly.pdbx_seq_one_letter_code
_entity_poly.pdbx_strand_id
1 'polypeptide(L)'
;MDERQHRLDDLRQCGRITWIGDERGWIGRPEEIVDALACDGYQEYKREETRGGRRRAATGGVWQGLNVENGSVASAIWVNRAAGDAAIVFIDIDGTPLTGPERSDA
;
A
#
# COMPACT_ATOMS: atom_id res chain seq x y z
N MET A 1 6.08 -11.61 18.72
CA MET A 1 6.86 -10.38 18.53
C MET A 1 6.92 -10.20 17.03
N ASP A 2 5.95 -9.47 16.48
CA ASP A 2 5.78 -9.28 15.05
C ASP A 2 6.33 -7.88 14.72
N GLU A 3 7.62 -7.81 14.40
CA GLU A 3 8.38 -6.56 14.20
C GLU A 3 8.50 -6.16 12.71
N ARG A 4 7.68 -6.75 11.82
CA ARG A 4 7.88 -6.66 10.36
C ARG A 4 7.17 -5.50 9.67
N GLN A 5 6.71 -4.50 10.43
CA GLN A 5 5.92 -3.36 9.93
C GLN A 5 6.58 -2.00 10.15
N HIS A 6 7.89 -1.98 10.45
CA HIS A 6 8.57 -0.76 10.88
C HIS A 6 8.49 0.36 9.83
N ARG A 7 8.64 0.07 8.53
CA ARG A 7 8.71 1.12 7.51
C ARG A 7 7.35 1.64 7.08
N LEU A 8 6.35 0.77 7.00
CA LEU A 8 4.98 1.24 6.76
C LEU A 8 4.45 2.04 7.95
N ASP A 9 4.80 1.65 9.18
CA ASP A 9 4.50 2.43 10.37
C ASP A 9 5.23 3.78 10.40
N ASP A 10 6.48 3.86 9.95
CA ASP A 10 7.20 5.14 9.82
C ASP A 10 6.44 6.11 8.89
N LEU A 11 5.93 5.60 7.75
CA LEU A 11 5.12 6.41 6.82
C LEU A 11 3.83 6.92 7.49
N ARG A 12 3.20 6.08 8.31
CA ARG A 12 2.00 6.44 9.07
C ARG A 12 2.31 7.50 10.12
N GLN A 13 3.36 7.30 10.91
CA GLN A 13 3.76 8.22 11.98
C GLN A 13 4.18 9.59 11.45
N CYS A 14 4.83 9.63 10.28
CA CYS A 14 5.19 10.86 9.59
C CYS A 14 4.04 11.51 8.81
N GLY A 15 2.84 10.91 8.81
CA GLY A 15 1.66 11.42 8.09
C GLY A 15 1.73 11.31 6.56
N ARG A 16 2.65 10.51 6.03
CA ARG A 16 2.79 10.26 4.57
C ARG A 16 1.74 9.31 4.04
N ILE A 17 1.24 8.41 4.89
CA ILE A 17 0.05 7.61 4.64
C ILE A 17 -0.99 7.86 5.72
N THR A 18 -2.27 7.91 5.35
CA THR A 18 -3.39 8.14 6.27
C THR A 18 -4.50 7.15 5.98
N TRP A 19 -4.99 6.45 7.02
CA TRP A 19 -6.14 5.57 6.88
C TRP A 19 -7.44 6.38 6.74
N ILE A 20 -8.26 6.01 5.77
CA ILE A 20 -9.60 6.56 5.57
C ILE A 20 -10.62 5.44 5.79
N GLY A 21 -11.36 5.52 6.89
CA GLY A 21 -12.32 4.48 7.29
C GLY A 21 -13.43 4.25 6.25
N ASP A 22 -13.96 5.32 5.66
CA ASP A 22 -15.04 5.24 4.66
C ASP A 22 -14.59 4.56 3.36
N GLU A 23 -13.35 4.79 2.95
CA GLU A 23 -12.74 4.19 1.75
C GLU A 23 -12.09 2.83 2.05
N ARG A 24 -11.94 2.48 3.34
CA ARG A 24 -11.23 1.29 3.85
C ARG A 24 -9.85 1.11 3.23
N GLY A 25 -9.15 2.23 3.06
CA GLY A 25 -7.86 2.27 2.39
C GLY A 25 -6.94 3.34 2.94
N TRP A 26 -5.69 3.26 2.53
CA TRP A 26 -4.64 4.22 2.86
C TRP A 26 -4.56 5.28 1.77
N ILE A 27 -4.67 6.54 2.12
CA ILE A 27 -4.27 7.63 1.25
C ILE A 27 -2.77 7.79 1.34
N GLY A 28 -2.08 7.69 0.20
CA GLY A 28 -0.63 7.81 0.13
C GLY A 28 -0.11 7.69 -1.30
N ARG A 29 1.22 7.80 -1.47
CA ARG A 29 1.86 7.56 -2.77
C ARG A 29 2.15 6.05 -2.90
N PRO A 30 1.67 5.37 -3.95
CA PRO A 30 1.88 3.93 -4.12
C PRO A 30 3.36 3.52 -4.05
N GLU A 31 4.25 4.33 -4.64
CA GLU A 31 5.69 4.08 -4.68
C GLU A 31 6.29 4.08 -3.28
N GLU A 32 5.89 5.01 -2.41
CA GLU A 32 6.43 5.09 -1.04
C GLU A 32 6.00 3.87 -0.22
N ILE A 33 4.79 3.37 -0.43
CA ILE A 33 4.27 2.16 0.21
C ILE A 33 5.00 0.93 -0.29
N VAL A 34 5.18 0.80 -1.61
CA VAL A 34 5.94 -0.31 -2.21
C VAL A 34 7.39 -0.32 -1.73
N ASP A 35 8.04 0.85 -1.68
CA ASP A 35 9.41 0.98 -1.17
C ASP A 35 9.50 0.59 0.31
N ALA A 36 8.51 0.95 1.12
CA ALA A 36 8.43 0.52 2.52
C ALA A 36 8.31 -1.01 2.63
N LEU A 37 7.42 -1.63 1.84
CA LEU A 37 7.28 -3.10 1.81
C LEU A 37 8.57 -3.78 1.32
N ALA A 38 9.24 -3.21 0.33
CA ALA A 38 10.53 -3.71 -0.14
C ALA A 38 11.61 -3.65 0.96
N CYS A 39 11.63 -2.57 1.74
CA CYS A 39 12.52 -2.45 2.90
C CYS A 39 12.21 -3.46 4.01
N ASP A 40 10.95 -3.88 4.14
CA ASP A 40 10.49 -4.91 5.08
C ASP A 40 10.74 -6.35 4.54
N GLY A 41 11.42 -6.47 3.41
CA GLY A 41 11.90 -7.74 2.85
C GLY A 41 11.03 -8.36 1.76
N TYR A 42 9.99 -7.65 1.29
CA TYR A 42 9.15 -8.12 0.19
C TYR A 42 9.77 -7.78 -1.17
N GLN A 43 10.26 -8.79 -1.88
CA GLN A 43 10.82 -8.61 -3.22
C GLN A 43 9.70 -8.53 -4.26
N GLU A 44 9.74 -7.53 -5.15
CA GLU A 44 8.74 -7.38 -6.20
C GLU A 44 8.66 -8.65 -7.07
N TYR A 45 7.50 -9.29 -7.05
CA TYR A 45 7.17 -10.44 -7.89
C TYR A 45 6.35 -10.02 -9.11
N LYS A 46 5.45 -9.05 -8.92
CA LYS A 46 4.54 -8.57 -9.97
C LYS A 46 4.23 -7.09 -9.78
N ARG A 47 4.21 -6.33 -10.88
CA ARG A 47 3.67 -4.97 -10.93
C ARG A 47 2.90 -4.75 -12.24
N GLU A 48 1.67 -4.26 -12.13
CA GLU A 48 0.82 -3.92 -13.28
C GLU A 48 0.17 -2.55 -13.06
N GLU A 49 0.21 -1.70 -14.08
CA GLU A 49 -0.42 -0.38 -14.05
C GLU A 49 -1.56 -0.31 -15.06
N THR A 50 -2.74 0.10 -14.60
CA THR A 50 -3.90 0.31 -15.47
C THR A 50 -3.80 1.70 -16.09
N ARG A 51 -3.68 1.78 -17.41
CA ARG A 51 -3.63 3.06 -18.14
C ARG A 51 -4.97 3.36 -18.81
N GLY A 52 -5.46 4.59 -18.63
CA GLY A 52 -6.65 5.09 -19.31
C GLY A 52 -6.39 5.40 -20.79
N GLY A 53 -6.30 4.38 -21.65
CA GLY A 53 -6.05 4.57 -23.08
C GLY A 53 -4.68 5.21 -23.41
N ARG A 54 -4.43 5.47 -24.70
CA ARG A 54 -3.09 5.79 -25.24
C ARG A 54 -2.45 7.10 -24.75
N ARG A 55 -3.14 7.91 -23.94
CA ARG A 55 -2.73 9.28 -23.61
C ARG A 55 -3.11 9.78 -22.21
N ARG A 56 -3.71 8.95 -21.34
CA ARG A 56 -4.01 9.37 -19.96
C ARG A 56 -3.04 8.72 -18.97
N ALA A 57 -2.83 9.40 -17.84
CA ALA A 57 -2.11 8.85 -16.71
C ALA A 57 -2.70 7.50 -16.27
N ALA A 58 -1.89 6.70 -15.57
CA ALA A 58 -2.40 5.49 -14.94
C ALA A 58 -3.58 5.85 -14.02
N THR A 59 -4.64 5.05 -14.05
CA THR A 59 -5.81 5.21 -13.16
C THR A 59 -5.65 4.42 -11.87
N GLY A 60 -4.63 3.55 -11.81
CA GLY A 60 -4.34 2.70 -10.67
C GLY A 60 -3.36 1.60 -11.06
N GLY A 61 -3.18 0.64 -10.17
CA GLY A 61 -2.31 -0.50 -10.40
C GLY A 61 -2.37 -1.51 -9.28
N VAL A 62 -1.59 -2.58 -9.47
CA VAL A 62 -1.38 -3.62 -8.49
C VAL A 62 0.11 -3.94 -8.43
N TRP A 63 0.57 -4.21 -7.24
CA TRP A 63 1.89 -4.71 -6.93
C TRP A 63 1.77 -5.91 -6.00
N GLN A 64 2.60 -6.91 -6.19
CA GLN A 64 2.75 -8.03 -5.28
C GLN A 64 4.23 -8.30 -5.03
N GLY A 65 4.58 -8.51 -3.77
CA GLY A 65 5.91 -8.86 -3.33
C GLY A 65 5.94 -10.14 -2.52
N LEU A 66 7.00 -10.92 -2.69
CA LEU A 66 7.25 -12.17 -1.98
C LEU A 66 8.39 -11.97 -0.98
N ASN A 67 8.16 -12.30 0.29
CA ASN A 67 9.23 -12.43 1.26
C ASN A 67 9.74 -13.88 1.25
N VAL A 68 10.89 -14.11 0.63
CA VAL A 68 11.46 -15.46 0.44
C VAL A 68 11.90 -16.13 1.73
N GLU A 69 12.12 -15.37 2.80
CA GLU A 69 12.58 -15.92 4.08
C GLU A 69 11.46 -16.67 4.83
N ASN A 70 10.22 -16.21 4.68
CA ASN A 70 9.07 -16.74 5.42
C ASN A 70 7.90 -17.19 4.52
N GLY A 71 7.97 -16.93 3.21
CA GLY A 71 6.95 -17.31 2.23
C GLY A 71 5.72 -16.41 2.18
N SER A 72 5.67 -15.32 2.96
CA SER A 72 4.54 -14.39 2.94
C SER A 72 4.50 -13.54 1.68
N VAL A 73 3.29 -13.16 1.28
CA VAL A 73 3.02 -12.31 0.13
C VAL A 73 2.36 -11.01 0.60
N ALA A 74 2.96 -9.88 0.26
CA ALA A 74 2.33 -8.58 0.38
C ALA A 74 1.71 -8.18 -0.96
N SER A 75 0.48 -7.70 -0.95
CA SER A 75 -0.19 -7.13 -2.11
C SER A 75 -0.54 -5.68 -1.83
N ALA A 76 -0.34 -4.81 -2.83
CA ALA A 76 -0.77 -3.42 -2.80
C ALA A 76 -1.57 -3.11 -4.07
N ILE A 77 -2.83 -2.75 -3.93
CA ILE A 77 -3.71 -2.33 -5.03
C ILE A 77 -4.01 -0.86 -4.83
N TRP A 78 -3.87 -0.04 -5.87
CA TRP A 78 -4.14 1.38 -5.74
C TRP A 78 -5.03 1.93 -6.85
N VAL A 79 -5.79 2.96 -6.50
CA VAL A 79 -6.62 3.75 -7.41
C VAL A 79 -6.20 5.21 -7.28
N ASN A 80 -5.74 5.78 -8.40
CA ASN A 80 -5.26 7.16 -8.43
C ASN A 80 -6.43 8.13 -8.26
N ARG A 81 -6.25 9.14 -7.40
CA ARG A 81 -7.23 10.21 -7.23
C ARG A 81 -7.06 11.23 -8.35
N ALA A 82 -8.15 11.96 -8.65
CA ALA A 82 -8.14 12.95 -9.73
C ALA A 82 -7.22 14.16 -9.45
N ALA A 83 -6.80 14.38 -8.20
CA ALA A 83 -5.98 15.51 -7.80
C ALA A 83 -4.70 15.01 -7.09
N GLY A 84 -3.55 15.20 -7.75
CA GLY A 84 -2.22 14.98 -7.18
C GLY A 84 -1.67 13.57 -7.34
N ASP A 85 -0.54 13.32 -6.66
CA ASP A 85 0.23 12.07 -6.75
C ASP A 85 -0.22 11.01 -5.72
N ALA A 86 -1.28 11.30 -4.95
CA ALA A 86 -1.81 10.39 -3.94
C ALA A 86 -2.90 9.48 -4.52
N ALA A 87 -2.89 8.23 -4.08
CA ALA A 87 -3.86 7.21 -4.41
C ALA A 87 -4.57 6.71 -3.15
N ILE A 88 -5.70 6.05 -3.34
CA ILE A 88 -6.27 5.15 -2.34
C ILE A 88 -5.56 3.82 -2.53
N VAL A 89 -4.93 3.29 -1.49
CA VAL A 89 -4.12 2.07 -1.52
C VAL A 89 -4.68 1.06 -0.53
N PHE A 90 -4.95 -0.14 -1.04
CA PHE A 90 -5.37 -1.30 -0.28
C PHE A 90 -4.16 -2.21 -0.16
N ILE A 91 -3.81 -2.57 1.07
CA ILE A 91 -2.63 -3.39 1.36
C ILE A 91 -3.10 -4.62 2.13
N ASP A 92 -2.65 -5.79 1.72
CA ASP A 92 -2.82 -7.04 2.47
C ASP A 92 -1.49 -7.80 2.56
N ILE A 93 -1.32 -8.54 3.66
CA ILE A 93 -0.25 -9.52 3.84
C ILE A 93 -0.93 -10.86 4.05
N ASP A 94 -0.62 -11.83 3.19
CA ASP A 94 -1.24 -13.16 3.18
C ASP A 94 -2.79 -13.11 3.19
N GLY A 95 -3.36 -12.14 2.47
CA GLY A 95 -4.80 -11.93 2.40
C GLY A 95 -5.42 -11.27 3.64
N THR A 96 -4.62 -10.89 4.63
CA THR A 96 -5.05 -10.12 5.80
C THR A 96 -4.90 -8.62 5.51
N PRO A 97 -6.01 -7.86 5.41
CA PRO A 97 -5.92 -6.44 5.11
C PRO A 97 -5.24 -5.66 6.23
N LEU A 98 -4.30 -4.79 5.86
CA LEU A 98 -3.70 -3.83 6.76
C LEU A 98 -4.64 -2.63 6.90
N THR A 99 -5.27 -2.52 8.06
CA THR A 99 -6.20 -1.44 8.40
C THR A 99 -5.54 -0.41 9.29
N GLY A 100 -6.06 0.82 9.28
CA GLY A 100 -5.64 1.84 10.24
C GLY A 100 -6.08 1.50 11.65
N PRO A 101 -5.58 2.25 12.65
CA PRO A 101 -6.03 2.07 14.03
C PRO A 101 -7.55 2.16 14.07
N GLU A 102 -8.19 1.21 14.78
CA GLU A 102 -9.61 1.34 15.10
C GLU A 102 -9.80 2.70 15.76
N ARG A 103 -10.75 3.50 15.26
CA ARG A 103 -11.20 4.67 16.02
C ARG A 103 -11.69 4.12 17.36
N SER A 104 -10.91 4.34 18.42
CA SER A 104 -11.45 4.32 19.77
C SER A 104 -12.45 5.47 19.82
N ASP A 105 -13.72 5.17 19.57
CA ASP A 105 -14.80 6.09 19.90
C ASP A 105 -14.78 6.28 21.42
N ALA A 106 -14.31 7.45 21.84
CA ALA A 106 -14.36 7.96 23.20
C ALA A 106 -15.63 8.80 23.37
#